data_AF-A0A2J6XSX8-F1
#
_entry.id   AF-A0A2J6XSX8-F1
#
_cell.length_a   1.000
_cell.length_b   1.000
_cell.length_c   1.000
_cell.angle_alpha   90.00
_cell.angle_beta   90.00
_cell.angle_gamma   90.00
#
_symmetry.space_group_name_H-M   'P 1'
#
loop_
_entity.id
_entity.type
_entity.pdbx_description
1 polymer ?
#
loop_
_entity_poly.entity_id
_entity_poly.type
_entity_poly.pdbx_seq_one_letter_code
_entity_poly.pdbx_strand_id
1 'polypeptide(L)'
;MRRYILLFLFLLLFLSPILGWSGKTHQRIVEKALDSLPRDFKNRIIPYKNEILEGSIAPDRVYRDFQNHIYEVETGKGKGLDKVREKYFYIIELIREKRPWRLVAFELGVFSHYIADLNQPLHTSSSSQEKGFHSKYEKDAEQIVPNRADRLIYISQPTRYIYRSVLDAHNYYKDIETAYLKGNGFVKVSKLTQKQIDKATLDVASYWYSIWMRANRIPTINDLFNDFVDWLWNYFRKILRVEVK
;
A
#
# COMPACT_ATOMS: atom_id res chain seq x y z
N MET A 1 -0.94 55.17 -16.70
CA MET A 1 0.18 54.30 -16.27
C MET A 1 -0.39 52.98 -15.74
N ARG A 2 0.07 51.84 -16.31
CA ARG A 2 -0.02 50.43 -15.85
C ARG A 2 -1.39 49.91 -15.36
N ARG A 3 -2.22 49.23 -16.17
CA ARG A 3 -2.10 47.82 -16.66
C ARG A 3 -1.50 46.86 -15.63
N TYR A 4 -2.34 46.10 -14.93
CA TYR A 4 -2.11 44.69 -14.58
C TYR A 4 -3.47 43.98 -14.37
N ILE A 5 -4.01 43.39 -15.44
CA ILE A 5 -4.98 42.30 -15.35
C ILE A 5 -4.16 41.05 -15.01
N LEU A 6 -4.25 40.58 -13.77
CA LEU A 6 -3.71 39.27 -13.40
C LEU A 6 -4.70 38.20 -13.87
N LEU A 7 -4.50 37.74 -15.11
CA LEU A 7 -5.03 36.48 -15.60
C LEU A 7 -4.36 35.35 -14.82
N PHE A 8 -5.01 34.85 -13.77
CA PHE A 8 -4.66 33.58 -13.16
C PHE A 8 -5.17 32.46 -14.07
N LEU A 9 -4.35 32.12 -15.08
CA LEU A 9 -4.51 30.90 -15.86
C LEU A 9 -4.14 29.74 -14.95
N PHE A 10 -5.13 29.16 -14.26
CA PHE A 10 -4.99 27.84 -13.66
C PHE A 10 -4.84 26.85 -14.82
N LEU A 11 -3.60 26.57 -15.19
CA LEU A 11 -3.26 25.42 -16.01
C LEU A 11 -3.55 24.19 -15.14
N LEU A 12 -4.76 23.66 -15.24
CA LEU A 12 -5.11 22.31 -14.78
C LEU A 12 -4.30 21.33 -15.62
N LEU A 13 -3.05 21.11 -15.20
CA LEU A 13 -2.34 19.89 -15.56
C LEU A 13 -3.13 18.76 -14.89
N PHE A 14 -4.00 18.12 -15.68
CA PHE A 14 -4.46 16.76 -15.42
C PHE A 14 -3.24 15.84 -15.51
N LEU A 15 -2.37 15.91 -14.50
CA LEU A 15 -1.65 14.73 -14.08
C LEU A 15 -2.75 13.84 -13.54
N SER A 16 -3.13 12.81 -14.30
CA SER A 16 -3.93 11.72 -13.76
C SER A 16 -3.22 11.31 -12.47
N PRO A 17 -3.79 11.58 -11.28
CA PRO A 17 -3.20 11.02 -10.09
C PRO A 17 -3.17 9.52 -10.34
N ILE A 18 -1.98 8.93 -10.20
CA ILE A 18 -1.82 7.50 -10.02
C ILE A 18 -2.45 7.27 -8.66
N LEU A 19 -3.78 7.17 -8.65
CA LEU A 19 -4.54 6.78 -7.49
C LEU A 19 -4.22 5.30 -7.32
N GLY A 20 -4.13 4.86 -6.08
CA GLY A 20 -4.13 3.44 -5.77
C GLY A 20 -5.33 2.69 -6.30
N TRP A 21 -5.58 1.55 -5.68
CA TRP A 21 -6.94 1.04 -5.70
C TRP A 21 -7.94 2.18 -5.38
N SER A 22 -9.16 2.14 -5.93
CA SER A 22 -10.13 3.18 -5.58
C SER A 22 -10.27 3.31 -4.05
N GLY A 23 -10.61 4.50 -3.55
CA GLY A 23 -10.81 4.69 -2.10
C GLY A 23 -11.81 3.70 -1.49
N LYS A 24 -12.82 3.26 -2.27
CA LYS A 24 -13.77 2.22 -1.85
C LYS A 24 -13.13 0.85 -1.73
N THR A 25 -12.22 0.51 -2.64
CA THR A 25 -11.45 -0.73 -2.60
C THR A 25 -10.49 -0.75 -1.42
N HIS A 26 -9.78 0.35 -1.13
CA HIS A 26 -8.95 0.47 0.08
C HIS A 26 -9.74 0.22 1.37
N GLN A 27 -10.90 0.87 1.50
CA GLN A 27 -11.77 0.69 2.66
C GLN A 27 -12.23 -0.76 2.81
N ARG A 28 -12.61 -1.43 1.72
CA ARG A 28 -13.00 -2.86 1.76
C ARG A 28 -11.85 -3.78 2.16
N ILE A 29 -10.65 -3.55 1.64
CA ILE A 29 -9.43 -4.28 2.03
C ILE A 29 -9.22 -4.13 3.54
N VAL A 30 -9.32 -2.91 4.06
CA VAL A 30 -9.21 -2.62 5.50
C VAL A 30 -10.26 -3.34 6.32
N GLU A 31 -11.53 -3.32 5.92
CA GLU A 31 -12.59 -4.00 6.64
C GLU A 31 -12.34 -5.50 6.73
N LYS A 32 -11.88 -6.11 5.63
CA LYS A 32 -11.59 -7.55 5.59
C LYS A 32 -10.30 -7.90 6.33
N ALA A 33 -9.32 -7.01 6.34
CA ALA A 33 -8.13 -7.16 7.16
C ALA A 33 -8.48 -7.09 8.65
N LEU A 34 -9.34 -6.15 9.07
CA LEU A 34 -9.87 -6.08 10.43
C LEU A 34 -10.57 -7.38 10.84
N ASP A 35 -11.31 -7.98 9.90
CA ASP A 35 -12.00 -9.24 10.13
C ASP A 35 -11.08 -10.43 10.37
N SER A 36 -9.84 -10.33 9.92
CA SER A 36 -8.84 -11.39 9.96
C SER A 36 -7.99 -11.38 11.23
N LEU A 37 -8.05 -10.30 12.03
CA LEU A 37 -7.18 -10.11 13.18
C LEU A 37 -7.52 -11.02 14.36
N PRO A 38 -6.52 -11.38 15.21
CA PRO A 38 -6.76 -12.05 16.48
C PRO A 38 -7.73 -11.26 17.37
N ARG A 39 -8.58 -11.98 18.13
CA ARG A 39 -9.67 -11.40 18.93
C ARG A 39 -9.22 -10.24 19.82
N ASP A 40 -8.11 -10.38 20.52
CA ASP A 40 -7.64 -9.36 21.45
C ASP A 40 -7.25 -8.06 20.75
N PHE A 41 -6.56 -8.18 19.62
CA PHE A 41 -6.19 -7.00 18.83
C PHE A 41 -7.40 -6.39 18.14
N LYS A 42 -8.27 -7.22 17.56
CA LYS A 42 -9.52 -6.77 16.93
C LYS A 42 -10.39 -5.98 17.92
N ASN A 43 -10.61 -6.51 19.13
CA ASN A 43 -11.38 -5.85 20.17
C ASN A 43 -10.80 -4.50 20.59
N ARG A 44 -9.46 -4.36 20.53
CA ARG A 44 -8.78 -3.12 20.88
C ARG A 44 -9.03 -2.01 19.86
N ILE A 45 -9.04 -2.35 18.56
CA ILE A 45 -9.07 -1.35 17.48
C ILE A 45 -10.45 -1.14 16.86
N ILE A 46 -11.38 -2.10 17.00
CA ILE A 46 -12.73 -2.00 16.44
C ILE A 46 -13.50 -0.74 16.87
N PRO A 47 -13.33 -0.16 18.09
CA PRO A 47 -14.00 1.10 18.44
C PRO A 47 -13.55 2.29 17.59
N TYR A 48 -12.39 2.18 16.93
CA TYR A 48 -11.78 3.21 16.09
C TYR A 48 -11.87 2.89 14.59
N LYS A 49 -12.83 2.06 14.18
CA LYS A 49 -13.00 1.64 12.78
C LYS A 49 -13.05 2.84 11.83
N ASN A 50 -13.71 3.93 12.22
CA ASN A 50 -13.83 5.13 11.39
C ASN A 50 -12.46 5.75 11.09
N GLU A 51 -11.59 5.86 12.09
CA GLU A 51 -10.24 6.37 11.91
C GLU A 51 -9.40 5.48 11.00
N ILE A 52 -9.55 4.16 11.07
CA ILE A 52 -8.86 3.23 10.15
C ILE A 52 -9.35 3.47 8.72
N LEU A 53 -10.66 3.63 8.51
CA LEU A 53 -11.24 3.89 7.20
C LEU A 53 -10.82 5.26 6.64
N GLU A 54 -10.77 6.29 7.48
CA GLU A 54 -10.28 7.61 7.11
C GLU A 54 -8.79 7.58 6.75
N GLY A 55 -7.98 6.90 7.55
CA GLY A 55 -6.56 6.71 7.29
C GLY A 55 -6.31 5.98 5.98
N SER A 56 -7.13 4.98 5.64
CA SER A 56 -6.97 4.15 4.43
C SER A 56 -7.10 4.89 3.10
N ILE A 57 -7.62 6.11 3.12
CA ILE A 57 -7.80 6.97 1.94
C ILE A 57 -7.07 8.31 2.08
N ALA A 58 -6.43 8.57 3.22
CA ALA A 58 -5.74 9.81 3.49
C ALA A 58 -4.52 10.04 2.57
N PRO A 59 -3.72 9.02 2.18
CA PRO A 59 -2.59 9.25 1.28
C PRO A 59 -3.01 9.84 -0.08
N ASP A 60 -4.11 9.38 -0.66
CA ASP A 60 -4.65 9.95 -1.90
C ASP A 60 -5.27 11.34 -1.72
N ARG A 61 -6.04 11.53 -0.64
CA ARG A 61 -6.91 12.71 -0.50
C ARG A 61 -6.23 13.89 0.17
N VAL A 62 -5.44 13.60 1.20
CA VAL A 62 -4.84 14.58 2.12
C VAL A 62 -3.35 14.74 1.84
N TYR A 63 -2.59 13.64 1.85
CA TYR A 63 -1.13 13.72 1.74
C TYR A 63 -0.68 13.98 0.30
N ARG A 64 -1.35 13.35 -0.67
CA ARG A 64 -1.06 13.43 -2.11
C ARG A 64 0.40 13.10 -2.40
N ASP A 65 0.92 12.11 -1.70
CA ASP A 65 2.32 11.72 -1.69
C ASP A 65 2.60 10.57 -2.67
N PHE A 66 2.15 10.72 -3.92
CA PHE A 66 2.08 9.67 -4.96
C PHE A 66 3.37 8.85 -5.17
N GLN A 67 4.55 9.39 -4.85
CA GLN A 67 5.80 8.64 -4.92
C GLN A 67 5.85 7.47 -3.92
N ASN A 68 5.10 7.52 -2.83
CA ASN A 68 5.01 6.47 -1.81
C ASN A 68 4.01 5.36 -2.17
N HIS A 69 3.25 5.53 -3.25
CA HIS A 69 2.19 4.60 -3.68
C HIS A 69 2.72 3.55 -4.64
N ILE A 70 3.89 3.80 -5.23
CA ILE A 70 4.46 2.98 -6.29
C ILE A 70 5.82 2.41 -5.91
N TYR A 71 6.17 1.34 -6.61
CA TYR A 71 7.53 0.89 -6.72
C TYR A 71 7.74 0.13 -8.05
N GLU A 72 8.38 0.78 -9.01
CA GLU A 72 8.70 0.24 -10.33
C GLU A 72 9.80 -0.83 -10.22
N VAL A 73 9.53 -2.07 -10.64
CA VAL A 73 10.46 -3.20 -10.46
C VAL A 73 11.73 -3.03 -11.27
N GLU A 74 11.60 -2.63 -12.54
CA GLU A 74 12.71 -2.57 -13.49
C GLU A 74 13.60 -1.35 -13.25
N THR A 75 12.99 -0.20 -12.97
CA THR A 75 13.72 1.07 -12.78
C THR A 75 14.10 1.31 -11.32
N GLY A 76 13.45 0.61 -10.39
CA GLY A 76 13.60 0.84 -8.96
C GLY A 76 13.02 2.16 -8.47
N LYS A 77 12.27 2.89 -9.30
CA LYS A 77 11.64 4.17 -8.97
C LYS A 77 10.47 3.96 -8.01
N GLY A 78 10.14 4.99 -7.22
CA GLY A 78 9.10 4.91 -6.20
C GLY A 78 9.65 4.59 -4.80
N LYS A 79 8.96 5.12 -3.80
CA LYS A 79 9.36 5.11 -2.38
C LYS A 79 8.47 4.21 -1.54
N GLY A 80 7.53 3.46 -2.13
CA GLY A 80 6.56 2.67 -1.35
C GLY A 80 7.20 1.66 -0.40
N LEU A 81 8.28 1.00 -0.80
CA LEU A 81 9.00 0.06 0.09
C LEU A 81 9.60 0.75 1.32
N ASP A 82 10.12 1.97 1.13
CA ASP A 82 10.64 2.79 2.23
C ASP A 82 9.53 3.27 3.14
N LYS A 83 8.41 3.69 2.56
CA LYS A 83 7.24 4.13 3.32
C LYS A 83 6.64 2.99 4.14
N VAL A 84 6.59 1.77 3.61
CA VAL A 84 6.16 0.58 4.36
C VAL A 84 7.08 0.33 5.55
N ARG A 85 8.41 0.40 5.35
CA ARG A 85 9.37 0.25 6.45
C ARG A 85 9.16 1.31 7.53
N GLU A 86 9.08 2.57 7.12
CA GLU A 86 8.88 3.71 8.01
C GLU A 86 7.61 3.54 8.86
N LYS A 87 6.46 3.29 8.22
CA LYS A 87 5.17 3.14 8.91
C LYS A 87 5.16 1.92 9.84
N TYR A 88 5.77 0.82 9.43
CA TYR A 88 5.85 -0.39 10.25
C TYR A 88 6.48 -0.11 11.61
N PHE A 89 7.69 0.47 11.63
CA PHE A 89 8.38 0.77 12.89
C PHE A 89 7.74 1.93 13.64
N TYR A 90 7.24 2.95 12.92
CA TYR A 90 6.54 4.07 13.53
C TYR A 90 5.32 3.62 14.36
N ILE A 91 4.48 2.73 13.82
CA ILE A 91 3.28 2.26 14.53
C ILE A 91 3.65 1.37 15.71
N ILE A 92 4.72 0.56 15.60
CA ILE A 92 5.24 -0.21 16.75
C ILE A 92 5.59 0.74 17.90
N GLU A 93 6.29 1.84 17.61
CA GLU A 93 6.66 2.81 18.64
C GLU A 93 5.44 3.55 19.21
N LEU A 94 4.45 3.92 18.38
CA LEU A 94 3.20 4.49 18.88
C LEU A 94 2.52 3.58 19.93
N ILE A 95 2.49 2.27 19.68
CA ILE A 95 1.89 1.31 20.62
C ILE A 95 2.76 1.19 21.89
N ARG A 96 4.08 1.10 21.76
CA ARG A 96 5.01 1.00 22.90
C ARG A 96 4.97 2.21 23.81
N GLU A 97 4.89 3.40 23.23
CA GLU A 97 4.74 4.67 23.92
C GLU A 97 3.33 4.91 24.46
N LYS A 98 2.42 3.92 24.33
CA LYS A 98 1.02 3.99 24.79
C LYS A 98 0.28 5.21 24.25
N ARG A 99 0.55 5.58 22.99
CA ARG A 99 -0.14 6.67 22.30
C ARG A 99 -1.62 6.32 22.14
N PRO A 100 -2.53 7.31 22.04
CA PRO A 100 -3.95 7.05 21.94
C PRO A 100 -4.31 6.09 20.80
N TRP A 101 -5.17 5.11 21.06
CA TRP A 101 -5.57 4.11 20.06
C TRP A 101 -6.24 4.71 18.82
N ARG A 102 -6.88 5.88 18.95
CA ARG A 102 -7.38 6.66 17.83
C ARG A 102 -6.29 7.00 16.80
N LEU A 103 -5.12 7.43 17.28
CA LEU A 103 -3.97 7.73 16.43
C LEU A 103 -3.39 6.45 15.83
N VAL A 104 -3.22 5.41 16.63
CA VAL A 104 -2.71 4.11 16.15
C VAL A 104 -3.63 3.55 15.05
N ALA A 105 -4.95 3.62 15.24
CA ALA A 105 -5.95 3.17 14.28
C ALA A 105 -5.87 3.96 12.97
N PHE A 106 -5.80 5.29 13.05
CA PHE A 106 -5.62 6.13 11.86
C PHE A 106 -4.35 5.76 11.09
N GLU A 107 -3.23 5.59 11.80
CA GLU A 107 -1.95 5.22 11.20
C GLU A 107 -1.94 3.80 10.62
N LEU A 108 -2.63 2.83 11.23
CA LEU A 108 -2.86 1.51 10.66
C LEU A 108 -3.65 1.60 9.34
N GLY A 109 -4.65 2.50 9.29
CA GLY A 109 -5.37 2.85 8.06
C GLY A 109 -4.44 3.38 6.99
N VAL A 110 -3.65 4.42 7.29
CA VAL A 110 -2.65 4.98 6.38
C VAL A 110 -1.67 3.91 5.89
N PHE A 111 -1.21 3.04 6.80
CA PHE A 111 -0.28 1.98 6.45
C PHE A 111 -0.89 0.95 5.50
N SER A 112 -2.16 0.61 5.68
CA SER A 112 -2.88 -0.33 4.80
C SER A 112 -2.97 0.15 3.36
N HIS A 113 -3.05 1.47 3.15
CA HIS A 113 -3.12 2.08 1.83
C HIS A 113 -1.87 1.74 1.01
N TYR A 114 -0.69 2.07 1.54
CA TYR A 114 0.59 1.80 0.87
C TYR A 114 0.82 0.30 0.64
N ILE A 115 0.40 -0.57 1.57
CA ILE A 115 0.50 -2.03 1.38
C ILE A 115 -0.41 -2.49 0.24
N ALA A 116 -1.64 -1.97 0.18
CA ALA A 116 -2.61 -2.36 -0.83
C ALA A 116 -2.16 -1.94 -2.24
N ASP A 117 -1.59 -0.74 -2.37
CA ASP A 117 -1.05 -0.22 -3.64
C ASP A 117 0.15 -1.01 -4.13
N LEU A 118 1.04 -1.41 -3.22
CA LEU A 118 2.18 -2.26 -3.60
C LEU A 118 1.78 -3.69 -3.97
N ASN A 119 0.52 -4.07 -3.74
CA ASN A 119 -0.11 -5.28 -4.27
C ASN A 119 -0.91 -5.02 -5.56
N GLN A 120 -1.02 -3.78 -6.02
CA GLN A 120 -1.71 -3.41 -7.25
C GLN A 120 -0.70 -3.49 -8.42
N PRO A 121 -0.94 -4.32 -9.46
CA PRO A 121 0.07 -4.54 -10.50
C PRO A 121 0.50 -3.28 -11.28
N LEU A 122 -0.41 -2.34 -11.58
CA LEU A 122 -0.09 -1.09 -12.29
C LEU A 122 0.82 -0.13 -11.48
N HIS A 123 0.93 -0.32 -10.16
CA HIS A 123 1.83 0.44 -9.29
C HIS A 123 3.27 -0.12 -9.27
N THR A 124 3.52 -1.18 -10.05
CA THR A 124 4.80 -1.89 -10.08
C THR A 124 5.63 -1.65 -11.33
N SER A 125 5.10 -0.92 -12.30
CA SER A 125 5.78 -0.55 -13.55
C SER A 125 5.08 0.68 -14.13
N SER A 126 5.47 1.12 -15.33
CA SER A 126 4.74 2.17 -16.03
C SER A 126 4.80 2.02 -17.54
N SER A 127 3.78 2.52 -18.25
CA SER A 127 3.82 2.65 -19.71
C SER A 127 3.15 3.92 -20.22
N SER A 128 3.50 4.34 -21.45
CA SER A 128 2.89 5.51 -22.09
C SER A 128 1.38 5.36 -22.33
N GLN A 129 0.91 4.11 -22.49
CA GLN A 129 -0.50 3.79 -22.79
C GLN A 129 -1.35 3.69 -21.52
N GLU A 130 -0.71 3.47 -20.36
CA GLU A 130 -1.36 3.24 -19.07
C GLU A 130 -2.34 4.35 -18.66
N LYS A 131 -2.00 5.61 -18.97
CA LYS A 131 -2.86 6.77 -18.70
C LYS A 131 -4.28 6.61 -19.27
N GLY A 132 -4.44 5.85 -20.35
CA GLY A 132 -5.73 5.62 -20.99
C GLY A 132 -6.65 4.64 -20.26
N PHE A 133 -6.12 3.83 -19.33
CA PHE A 133 -6.91 2.78 -18.66
C PHE A 133 -6.72 2.65 -17.15
N HIS A 134 -5.69 3.24 -16.55
CA HIS A 134 -5.36 3.09 -15.12
C HIS A 134 -6.56 3.33 -14.20
N SER A 135 -7.11 4.56 -14.21
CA SER A 135 -8.25 4.92 -13.35
C SER A 135 -9.52 4.13 -13.69
N LYS A 136 -9.66 3.66 -14.95
CA LYS A 136 -10.77 2.80 -15.36
C LYS A 136 -10.64 1.41 -14.73
N TYR A 137 -9.45 0.83 -14.76
CA TYR A 137 -9.17 -0.46 -14.11
C TYR A 137 -9.46 -0.42 -12.62
N GLU A 138 -9.04 0.62 -11.93
CA GLU A 138 -9.26 0.79 -10.49
C GLU A 138 -10.73 0.98 -10.15
N LYS A 139 -11.45 1.70 -11.01
CA LYS A 139 -12.89 1.85 -10.89
C LYS A 139 -13.61 0.52 -11.09
N ASP A 140 -13.23 -0.25 -12.09
CA ASP A 140 -13.82 -1.57 -12.35
C ASP A 140 -13.51 -2.56 -11.21
N ALA A 141 -12.34 -2.44 -10.58
CA ALA A 141 -11.98 -3.25 -9.41
C ALA A 141 -12.89 -3.01 -8.18
N GLU A 142 -13.66 -1.91 -8.12
CA GLU A 142 -14.65 -1.67 -7.06
C GLU A 142 -15.76 -2.72 -7.00
N GLN A 143 -15.93 -3.57 -8.00
CA GLN A 143 -16.90 -4.67 -7.94
C GLN A 143 -16.38 -5.87 -7.13
N ILE A 144 -15.06 -5.93 -6.88
CA ILE A 144 -14.45 -7.01 -6.10
C ILE A 144 -14.77 -6.84 -4.62
N VAL A 145 -15.12 -7.97 -3.99
CA VAL A 145 -15.29 -8.09 -2.55
C VAL A 145 -14.11 -8.90 -2.02
N PRO A 146 -13.23 -8.31 -1.19
CA PRO A 146 -12.09 -9.04 -0.66
C PRO A 146 -12.52 -10.17 0.27
N ASN A 147 -11.76 -11.26 0.26
CA ASN A 147 -11.88 -12.35 1.21
C ASN A 147 -11.10 -12.05 2.49
N ARG A 148 -11.59 -12.55 3.63
CA ARG A 148 -10.82 -12.54 4.88
C ARG A 148 -9.59 -13.45 4.74
N ALA A 149 -8.51 -13.11 5.44
CA ALA A 149 -7.36 -13.98 5.58
C ALA A 149 -7.56 -14.94 6.75
N ASP A 150 -7.51 -16.24 6.48
CA ASP A 150 -7.72 -17.26 7.53
C ASP A 150 -6.45 -17.56 8.32
N ARG A 151 -5.27 -17.34 7.72
CA ARG A 151 -3.97 -17.59 8.35
C ARG A 151 -3.03 -16.41 8.12
N LEU A 152 -2.77 -15.67 9.20
CA LEU A 152 -1.85 -14.54 9.18
C LEU A 152 -0.40 -14.99 9.26
N ILE A 153 0.48 -14.18 8.67
CA ILE A 153 1.92 -14.41 8.64
C ILE A 153 2.59 -13.42 9.59
N TYR A 154 3.51 -13.89 10.43
CA TYR A 154 4.38 -12.98 11.18
C TYR A 154 5.52 -12.50 10.27
N ILE A 155 5.57 -11.21 10.01
CA ILE A 155 6.50 -10.54 9.12
C ILE A 155 7.65 -9.97 9.95
N SER A 156 8.79 -10.66 9.94
CA SER A 156 10.01 -10.23 10.65
C SER A 156 10.89 -9.27 9.84
N GLN A 157 10.74 -9.26 8.51
CA GLN A 157 11.53 -8.44 7.58
C GLN A 157 10.56 -7.67 6.66
N PRO A 158 10.00 -6.53 7.15
CA PRO A 158 8.90 -5.85 6.49
C PRO A 158 9.26 -5.40 5.08
N THR A 159 10.43 -4.79 4.86
CA THR A 159 10.78 -4.29 3.53
C THR A 159 10.94 -5.42 2.51
N ARG A 160 11.63 -6.50 2.88
CA ARG A 160 11.78 -7.67 1.99
C ARG A 160 10.46 -8.38 1.72
N TYR A 161 9.56 -8.46 2.69
CA TYR A 161 8.26 -9.10 2.50
C TYR A 161 7.40 -8.32 1.50
N ILE A 162 7.26 -7.00 1.67
CA ILE A 162 6.47 -6.21 0.69
C ILE A 162 7.14 -6.20 -0.68
N TYR A 163 8.48 -6.20 -0.75
CA TYR A 163 9.18 -6.29 -2.04
C TYR A 163 8.83 -7.55 -2.82
N ARG A 164 8.75 -8.72 -2.15
CA ARG A 164 8.28 -9.95 -2.80
C ARG A 164 6.85 -9.82 -3.32
N SER A 165 5.98 -9.17 -2.56
CA SER A 165 4.59 -8.94 -2.96
C SER A 165 4.49 -8.02 -4.18
N VAL A 166 5.37 -7.02 -4.29
CA VAL A 166 5.51 -6.21 -5.51
C VAL A 166 5.99 -7.05 -6.69
N LEU A 167 7.01 -7.88 -6.52
CA LEU A 167 7.48 -8.77 -7.60
C LEU A 167 6.37 -9.73 -8.06
N ASP A 168 5.57 -10.26 -7.13
CA ASP A 168 4.43 -11.12 -7.44
C ASP A 168 3.35 -10.36 -8.22
N ALA A 169 3.01 -9.14 -7.79
CA ALA A 169 2.04 -8.27 -8.45
C ALA A 169 2.51 -7.87 -9.85
N HIS A 170 3.80 -7.59 -10.02
CA HIS A 170 4.42 -7.15 -11.26
C HIS A 170 4.22 -8.15 -12.41
N ASN A 171 4.19 -9.45 -12.11
CA ASN A 171 3.94 -10.49 -13.11
C ASN A 171 2.61 -10.32 -13.85
N TYR A 172 1.65 -9.56 -13.28
CA TYR A 172 0.33 -9.34 -13.86
C TYR A 172 0.15 -7.97 -14.53
N TYR A 173 1.17 -7.10 -14.52
CA TYR A 173 1.07 -5.77 -15.12
C TYR A 173 0.64 -5.86 -16.60
N LYS A 174 1.31 -6.71 -17.38
CA LYS A 174 1.07 -6.86 -18.82
C LYS A 174 -0.25 -7.51 -19.16
N ASP A 175 -0.79 -8.35 -18.27
CA ASP A 175 -2.11 -8.94 -18.44
C ASP A 175 -3.21 -7.88 -18.38
N ILE A 176 -3.12 -6.97 -17.40
CA ILE A 176 -4.04 -5.83 -17.27
C ILE A 176 -3.91 -4.89 -18.46
N GLU A 177 -2.68 -4.49 -18.80
CA GLU A 177 -2.43 -3.61 -19.95
C GLU A 177 -3.02 -4.21 -21.24
N THR A 178 -2.74 -5.48 -21.51
CA THR A 178 -3.27 -6.17 -22.71
C THR A 178 -4.79 -6.26 -22.68
N ALA A 179 -5.39 -6.55 -21.52
CA ALA A 179 -6.83 -6.67 -21.38
C ALA A 179 -7.56 -5.34 -21.66
N TYR A 180 -7.01 -4.21 -21.22
CA TYR A 180 -7.65 -2.90 -21.41
C TYR A 180 -7.37 -2.26 -22.76
N LEU A 181 -6.23 -2.55 -23.38
CA LEU A 181 -5.90 -2.00 -24.70
C LEU A 181 -6.48 -2.81 -25.86
N LYS A 182 -6.55 -4.14 -25.73
CA LYS A 182 -6.85 -5.04 -26.85
C LYS A 182 -7.90 -6.10 -26.54
N GLY A 183 -8.33 -6.22 -25.28
CA GLY A 183 -9.21 -7.28 -24.82
C GLY A 183 -10.55 -6.78 -24.29
N ASN A 184 -11.23 -7.65 -23.55
CA ASN A 184 -12.53 -7.38 -22.94
C ASN A 184 -12.40 -6.66 -21.57
N GLY A 185 -11.37 -5.83 -21.39
CA GLY A 185 -11.13 -5.05 -20.17
C GLY A 185 -11.17 -5.89 -18.90
N PHE A 186 -11.93 -5.42 -17.91
CA PHE A 186 -12.02 -6.05 -16.59
C PHE A 186 -12.45 -7.52 -16.61
N VAL A 187 -13.33 -7.92 -17.53
CA VAL A 187 -13.85 -9.31 -17.58
C VAL A 187 -12.70 -10.31 -17.67
N LYS A 188 -11.66 -10.00 -18.44
CA LYS A 188 -10.48 -10.85 -18.63
C LYS A 188 -9.60 -10.94 -17.38
N VAL A 189 -9.58 -9.90 -16.55
CA VAL A 189 -8.66 -9.78 -15.41
C VAL A 189 -9.35 -9.88 -14.04
N SER A 190 -10.68 -9.95 -13.98
CA SER A 190 -11.45 -10.01 -12.73
C SER A 190 -10.92 -11.03 -11.71
N LYS A 191 -10.55 -12.24 -12.15
CA LYS A 191 -9.98 -13.29 -11.30
C LYS A 191 -8.58 -12.94 -10.76
N LEU A 192 -7.72 -12.33 -11.58
CA LEU A 192 -6.39 -11.90 -11.13
C LEU A 192 -6.53 -10.71 -10.18
N THR A 193 -7.46 -9.79 -10.46
CA THR A 193 -7.77 -8.66 -9.58
C THR A 193 -8.27 -9.15 -8.22
N GLN A 194 -9.16 -10.15 -8.18
CA GLN A 194 -9.57 -10.79 -6.93
C GLN A 194 -8.35 -11.34 -6.16
N LYS A 195 -7.46 -12.08 -6.84
CA LYS A 195 -6.25 -12.62 -6.22
C LYS A 195 -5.37 -11.52 -5.61
N GLN A 196 -5.17 -10.41 -6.33
CA GLN A 196 -4.35 -9.30 -5.83
C GLN A 196 -5.01 -8.55 -4.67
N ILE A 197 -6.33 -8.37 -4.69
CA ILE A 197 -7.09 -7.75 -3.59
C ILE A 197 -7.11 -8.64 -2.34
N ASP A 198 -7.24 -9.96 -2.51
CA ASP A 198 -7.16 -10.92 -1.41
C ASP A 198 -5.75 -10.98 -0.82
N LYS A 199 -4.73 -10.93 -1.68
CA LYS A 199 -3.32 -10.84 -1.26
C LYS A 199 -3.05 -9.53 -0.50
N ALA A 200 -3.55 -8.39 -0.99
CA ALA A 200 -3.47 -7.12 -0.28
C ALA A 200 -4.13 -7.21 1.12
N THR A 201 -5.29 -7.87 1.21
CA THR A 201 -6.00 -8.08 2.48
C THR A 201 -5.18 -8.94 3.45
N LEU A 202 -4.59 -10.04 2.97
CA LEU A 202 -3.68 -10.88 3.76
C LEU A 202 -2.47 -10.10 4.24
N ASP A 203 -1.86 -9.29 3.38
CA ASP A 203 -0.67 -8.51 3.72
C ASP A 203 -0.99 -7.47 4.77
N VAL A 204 -2.05 -6.67 4.58
CA VAL A 204 -2.48 -5.68 5.55
C VAL A 204 -2.71 -6.32 6.91
N ALA A 205 -3.49 -7.42 6.96
CA ALA A 205 -3.76 -8.13 8.21
C ALA A 205 -2.48 -8.71 8.84
N SER A 206 -1.57 -9.27 8.04
CA SER A 206 -0.30 -9.85 8.51
C SER A 206 0.65 -8.78 9.04
N TYR A 207 0.72 -7.62 8.39
CA TYR A 207 1.49 -6.47 8.87
C TYR A 207 0.96 -5.94 10.20
N TRP A 208 -0.34 -5.72 10.29
CA TRP A 208 -0.99 -5.28 11.52
C TRP A 208 -0.80 -6.28 12.66
N TYR A 209 -0.97 -7.58 12.38
CA TYR A 209 -0.70 -8.65 13.33
C TYR A 209 0.76 -8.64 13.80
N SER A 210 1.70 -8.46 12.88
CA SER A 210 3.13 -8.43 13.20
C SER A 210 3.49 -7.23 14.08
N ILE A 211 2.94 -6.05 13.76
CA ILE A 211 3.05 -4.85 14.61
C ILE A 211 2.53 -5.13 16.01
N TRP A 212 1.31 -5.68 16.13
CA TRP A 212 0.70 -6.00 17.43
C TRP A 212 1.58 -6.95 18.25
N MET A 213 2.05 -8.04 17.63
CA MET A 213 2.92 -9.01 18.28
C MET A 213 4.27 -8.41 18.68
N ARG A 214 4.83 -7.52 17.86
CA ARG A 214 6.13 -6.88 18.06
C ARG A 214 6.10 -5.79 19.13
N ALA A 215 4.98 -5.06 19.23
CA ALA A 215 4.82 -3.96 20.16
C ALA A 215 4.52 -4.42 21.60
N ASN A 216 3.88 -5.59 21.77
CA ASN A 216 3.47 -6.10 23.09
C ASN A 216 4.51 -7.01 23.78
N ARG A 217 5.77 -7.00 23.31
CA ARG A 217 6.86 -7.74 23.94
C ARG A 217 8.20 -7.06 23.75
N ILE A 218 9.15 -7.42 24.61
CA ILE A 218 10.55 -7.03 24.46
C ILE A 218 11.12 -7.66 23.17
N PRO A 219 11.86 -6.91 22.34
CA PRO A 219 12.58 -7.46 21.21
C PRO A 219 13.51 -8.61 21.60
N THR A 220 13.42 -9.73 20.87
CA THR A 220 14.39 -10.81 20.98
C THR A 220 15.62 -10.50 20.13
N ILE A 221 16.74 -11.20 20.38
CA ILE A 221 17.94 -11.16 19.55
C ILE A 221 17.60 -11.46 18.07
N ASN A 222 16.74 -12.45 17.82
CA ASN A 222 16.32 -12.80 16.47
C ASN A 222 15.60 -11.64 15.78
N ASP A 223 14.79 -10.88 16.51
CA ASP A 223 14.13 -9.76 15.88
C ASP A 223 15.11 -8.62 15.58
N LEU A 224 16.04 -8.31 16.49
CA LEU A 224 17.08 -7.30 16.25
C LEU A 224 17.94 -7.68 15.04
N PHE A 225 18.30 -8.97 14.93
CA PHE A 225 19.02 -9.50 13.79
C PHE A 225 18.20 -9.35 12.49
N ASN A 226 16.91 -9.70 12.50
CA ASN A 226 16.05 -9.53 11.33
C ASN A 226 15.88 -8.06 10.94
N ASP A 227 15.70 -7.16 11.90
CA ASP A 227 15.58 -5.71 11.67
C ASP A 227 16.85 -5.15 11.02
N PHE A 228 18.03 -5.62 11.47
CA PHE A 228 19.34 -5.29 10.89
C PHE A 228 19.52 -5.85 9.48
N VAL A 229 19.16 -7.12 9.25
CA VAL A 229 19.24 -7.74 7.91
C VAL A 229 18.31 -7.04 6.92
N ASP A 230 17.08 -6.74 7.32
CA ASP A 230 16.11 -6.01 6.47
C ASP A 230 16.58 -4.58 6.18
N TRP A 231 17.20 -3.92 7.17
CA TRP A 231 17.84 -2.61 6.98
C TRP A 231 19.00 -2.67 5.99
N LEU A 232 19.95 -3.58 6.19
CA LEU A 232 21.10 -3.77 5.30
C LEU A 232 20.65 -4.05 3.88
N TRP A 233 19.68 -4.95 3.71
CA TRP A 233 19.12 -5.25 2.41
C TRP A 233 18.52 -4.00 1.75
N ASN A 234 17.73 -3.21 2.48
CA ASN A 234 17.15 -1.98 1.94
C ASN A 234 18.24 -0.93 1.61
N TYR A 235 19.31 -0.86 2.40
CA TYR A 235 20.44 0.04 2.19
C TYR A 235 21.21 -0.32 0.91
N PHE A 236 21.65 -1.59 0.77
CA PHE A 236 22.39 -2.04 -0.41
C PHE A 236 21.55 -2.01 -1.68
N ARG A 237 20.26 -2.34 -1.61
CA ARG A 237 19.30 -2.15 -2.70
C ARG A 237 19.33 -0.74 -3.25
N LYS A 238 19.52 0.28 -2.40
CA LYS A 238 19.58 1.69 -2.83
C LYS A 238 20.93 2.03 -3.42
N ILE A 239 22.03 1.63 -2.76
CA ILE A 239 23.40 1.95 -3.23
C ILE A 239 23.69 1.35 -4.60
N LEU A 240 23.44 0.05 -4.77
CA LEU A 240 23.66 -0.66 -6.03
C LEU A 240 22.82 -0.09 -7.20
N ARG A 241 21.95 0.88 -6.94
CA ARG A 241 21.10 1.55 -7.93
C ARG A 241 21.40 3.04 -8.09
N VAL A 242 22.12 3.64 -7.15
CA VAL A 242 22.74 4.96 -7.37
C VAL A 242 23.87 4.84 -8.40
N GLU A 243 24.53 3.68 -8.46
CA GLU A 243 25.64 3.40 -9.40
C GLU A 243 25.20 3.02 -10.83
N VAL A 244 23.89 2.80 -11.07
CA VAL A 244 23.34 2.35 -12.37
C VAL A 244 22.57 3.48 -13.09
N LYS A 245 22.74 4.73 -12.66
CA LYS A 245 22.13 5.90 -13.29
C LYS A 245 23.16 6.76 -14.01
#